data_AF-A0AAD6YZ95-F1
#
_entry.id   AF-A0AAD6YZ95-F1
#
_cell.length_a   1.000
_cell.length_b   1.000
_cell.length_c   1.000
_cell.angle_alpha   90.00
_cell.angle_beta   90.00
_cell.angle_gamma   90.00
#
_symmetry.space_group_name_H-M   'P 1'
#
loop_
_entity.id
_entity.type
_entity.pdbx_description
1 polymer ?
#
loop_
_entity_poly.entity_id
_entity_poly.type
_entity_poly.pdbx_seq_one_letter_code
_entity_poly.pdbx_strand_id
1 'polypeptide(L)'
;MSSTNFDQCLVTIKANSTLWRTGGTDLRGNLVDDVSQVVGMTYSMCVTQCGTAPVAFNFPSFSTQFSSFMLPFLALTAQLPFGAPNHIDNFSTIMLTIGSPTLAIFSLMITVFNSRWIRWRFERIVYPNRKQAVVILDNLQESLLRVKRTSLHGQLPLLAAQIVLPENDQWWQRGAATLTFTHTWSMANIASVGWAVIAYIFTIASMDPSNMNIIGPAVACAWLWLLPVVVGWLQTSPNCDEVRLTTKLAALNATAYICPPGDNPAPVPAHEITDEYAIEVWPPHRQHVGQRDSDSSDESRSPPFFNYARVFPWARSVEEIALAFEAASIRASKRMTVDGTPWTPSDPGASVLPCNRIGKADNVAIYIQPEGQPQPQCKCWAPGVWRRVAYSSDLAEWLG
;
A
#
# COMPACT_ATOMS: atom_id res chain seq x y z
N MET A 1 -19.54 25.36 -40.49
CA MET A 1 -18.07 25.24 -40.30
C MET A 1 -17.65 23.94 -40.94
N SER A 2 -16.73 23.97 -41.91
CA SER A 2 -16.29 22.76 -42.62
C SER A 2 -15.37 21.95 -41.70
N SER A 3 -15.71 20.70 -41.42
CA SER A 3 -14.84 19.77 -40.70
C SER A 3 -13.95 18.99 -41.67
N THR A 4 -12.70 18.77 -41.29
CA THR A 4 -11.78 17.93 -42.08
C THR A 4 -12.06 16.45 -41.82
N ASN A 5 -12.09 15.65 -42.90
CA ASN A 5 -12.07 14.18 -42.82
C ASN A 5 -10.64 13.68 -43.07
N PHE A 6 -9.90 13.40 -41.99
CA PHE A 6 -8.51 12.95 -42.09
C PHE A 6 -8.37 11.56 -42.71
N ASP A 7 -9.35 10.66 -42.56
CA ASP A 7 -9.30 9.34 -43.20
C ASP A 7 -9.34 9.46 -44.73
N GLN A 8 -10.26 10.29 -45.23
CA GLN A 8 -10.35 10.58 -46.66
C GLN A 8 -9.12 11.33 -47.18
N CYS A 9 -8.57 12.27 -46.39
CA CYS A 9 -7.32 12.94 -46.72
C CYS A 9 -6.16 11.94 -46.82
N LEU A 10 -5.99 11.07 -45.82
CA LEU A 10 -4.93 10.06 -45.79
C LEU A 10 -5.03 9.07 -46.94
N VAL A 11 -6.24 8.62 -47.30
CA VAL A 11 -6.45 7.78 -48.49
C VAL A 11 -6.02 8.51 -49.76
N THR A 12 -6.34 9.80 -49.87
CA THR A 12 -5.96 10.64 -51.03
C THR A 12 -4.45 10.85 -51.11
N ILE A 13 -3.79 11.08 -49.98
CA ILE A 13 -2.32 11.19 -49.91
C ILE A 13 -1.67 9.84 -50.24
N LYS A 14 -2.18 8.72 -49.68
CA LYS A 14 -1.69 7.36 -49.97
C LYS A 14 -1.79 7.02 -51.46
N ALA A 15 -2.85 7.46 -52.14
CA ALA A 15 -3.03 7.25 -53.57
C ALA A 15 -2.07 8.08 -54.45
N ASN A 16 -1.48 9.16 -53.93
CA ASN A 16 -0.62 10.05 -54.70
C ASN A 16 0.86 9.92 -54.27
N SER A 17 1.59 9.07 -54.98
CA SER A 17 3.01 8.77 -54.74
C SER A 17 3.94 10.00 -54.79
N THR A 18 3.54 11.08 -55.45
CA THR A 18 4.37 12.29 -55.58
C THR A 18 4.38 13.15 -54.31
N LEU A 19 3.28 13.12 -53.54
CA LEU A 19 3.15 13.90 -52.31
C LEU A 19 4.07 13.35 -51.20
N TRP A 20 4.31 12.04 -51.19
CA TRP A 20 5.20 11.40 -50.22
C TRP A 20 6.66 11.84 -50.35
N ARG A 21 7.14 12.14 -51.57
CA ARG A 21 8.53 12.61 -51.76
C ARG A 21 8.80 13.98 -51.19
N THR A 22 7.75 14.81 -51.03
CA THR A 22 7.88 16.18 -50.53
C THR A 22 7.77 16.31 -49.01
N GLY A 23 7.35 15.27 -48.31
CA GLY A 23 7.13 15.36 -46.86
C GLY A 23 6.91 14.05 -46.11
N GLY A 24 7.08 12.89 -46.74
CA GLY A 24 7.08 11.60 -46.06
C GLY A 24 8.37 11.39 -45.27
N THR A 25 8.26 10.85 -44.05
CA THR A 25 9.40 10.66 -43.14
C THR A 25 9.55 9.21 -42.66
N ASP A 26 10.78 8.81 -42.34
CA ASP A 26 11.08 7.55 -41.65
C ASP A 26 10.74 7.63 -40.14
N LEU A 27 10.97 6.53 -39.42
CA LEU A 27 10.84 6.44 -37.95
C LEU A 27 11.74 7.42 -37.17
N ARG A 28 12.76 7.99 -37.81
CA ARG A 28 13.72 8.95 -37.24
C ARG A 28 13.39 10.39 -37.62
N GLY A 29 12.34 10.62 -38.41
CA GLY A 29 11.92 11.94 -38.89
C GLY A 29 12.69 12.45 -40.11
N ASN A 30 13.50 11.62 -40.77
CA ASN A 30 14.20 11.99 -42.00
C ASN A 30 13.27 11.85 -43.20
N LEU A 31 13.41 12.74 -44.19
CA LEU A 31 12.67 12.64 -45.45
C LEU A 31 13.09 11.40 -46.24
N VAL A 32 12.12 10.73 -46.86
CA VAL A 32 12.37 9.50 -47.63
C VAL A 32 11.76 9.58 -49.02
N ASP A 33 12.54 9.21 -50.04
CA ASP A 33 12.13 9.25 -51.45
C ASP A 33 11.32 8.01 -51.88
N ASP A 34 11.50 6.90 -51.16
CA ASP A 34 10.78 5.66 -51.39
C ASP A 34 9.56 5.57 -50.48
N VAL A 35 8.38 5.48 -51.10
CA VAL A 35 7.07 5.36 -50.44
C VAL A 35 7.03 4.11 -49.54
N SER A 36 7.80 3.06 -49.86
CA SER A 36 7.84 1.82 -49.08
C SER A 36 8.44 1.99 -47.68
N GLN A 37 9.21 3.06 -47.46
CA GLN A 37 9.93 3.34 -46.21
C GLN A 37 9.30 4.48 -45.41
N VAL A 38 8.21 5.06 -45.90
CA VAL A 38 7.51 6.16 -45.23
C VAL A 38 6.69 5.62 -44.06
N VAL A 39 6.98 6.11 -42.86
CA VAL A 39 6.28 5.77 -41.62
C VAL A 39 5.52 6.97 -41.05
N GLY A 40 5.88 8.19 -41.44
CA GLY A 40 5.22 9.42 -41.02
C GLY A 40 5.16 10.49 -42.12
N MET A 41 4.64 11.67 -41.77
CA MET A 41 4.68 12.85 -42.64
C MET A 41 5.02 14.10 -41.84
N THR A 42 5.60 15.10 -42.50
CA THR A 42 5.86 16.40 -41.88
C THR A 42 4.55 17.12 -41.56
N TYR A 43 4.56 17.89 -40.46
CA TYR A 43 3.39 18.67 -40.05
C TYR A 43 2.95 19.66 -41.12
N SER A 44 3.90 20.31 -41.81
CA SER A 44 3.60 21.22 -42.93
C SER A 44 2.84 20.53 -44.06
N MET A 45 3.21 19.30 -44.42
CA MET A 45 2.52 18.50 -45.43
C MET A 45 1.10 18.14 -44.98
N CYS A 46 0.93 17.70 -43.72
CA CYS A 46 -0.39 17.39 -43.15
C CYS A 46 -1.32 18.60 -43.20
N VAL A 47 -0.85 19.76 -42.74
CA VAL A 47 -1.63 21.02 -42.77
C VAL A 47 -1.97 21.46 -44.20
N THR A 48 -1.03 21.31 -45.13
CA THR A 48 -1.24 21.74 -46.52
C THR A 48 -2.27 20.84 -47.24
N GLN A 49 -2.23 19.53 -46.98
CA GLN A 49 -3.08 18.56 -47.68
C GLN A 49 -4.42 18.32 -46.99
N CYS A 50 -4.45 18.34 -45.65
CA CYS A 50 -5.64 18.05 -44.86
C CYS A 50 -6.25 19.28 -44.20
N GLY A 51 -5.56 20.42 -44.19
CA GLY A 51 -6.02 21.65 -43.56
C GLY A 51 -5.82 21.69 -42.04
N THR A 52 -6.19 22.81 -41.43
CA THR A 52 -6.12 23.04 -39.97
C THR A 52 -7.48 22.92 -39.28
N ALA A 53 -8.55 22.63 -40.03
CA ALA A 53 -9.89 22.59 -39.47
C ALA A 53 -10.06 21.37 -38.54
N PRO A 54 -10.78 21.52 -37.43
CA PRO A 54 -11.03 20.42 -36.51
C PRO A 54 -11.89 19.33 -37.18
N VAL A 55 -11.66 18.08 -36.78
CA VAL A 55 -12.53 16.96 -37.13
C VAL A 55 -13.88 17.18 -36.45
N ALA A 56 -14.98 16.88 -37.16
CA ALA A 56 -16.29 16.86 -36.53
C ALA A 56 -16.30 15.78 -35.43
N PHE A 57 -16.78 16.15 -34.24
CA PHE A 57 -16.92 15.19 -33.16
C PHE A 57 -17.88 14.07 -33.56
N ASN A 58 -17.37 12.83 -33.59
CA ASN A 58 -18.16 11.64 -33.90
C ASN A 58 -18.47 10.90 -32.58
N PHE A 59 -19.64 11.18 -32.02
CA PHE A 59 -20.08 10.56 -30.76
C PHE A 59 -20.14 9.02 -30.83
N PRO A 60 -20.68 8.39 -31.89
CA PRO A 60 -20.64 6.92 -32.02
C PRO A 60 -19.23 6.32 -31.95
N SER A 61 -18.27 6.94 -32.63
CA SER A 61 -16.87 6.53 -32.59
C SER A 61 -16.33 6.71 -31.16
N PHE A 62 -16.43 7.92 -30.60
CA PHE A 62 -16.01 8.19 -29.23
C PHE A 62 -16.60 7.20 -28.21
N SER A 63 -17.90 6.95 -28.25
CA SER A 63 -18.58 6.04 -27.32
C SER A 63 -18.06 4.62 -27.44
N THR A 64 -17.87 4.12 -28.67
CA THR A 64 -17.35 2.76 -28.90
C THR A 64 -15.92 2.62 -28.38
N GLN A 65 -15.09 3.62 -28.66
CA GLN A 65 -13.70 3.68 -28.26
C GLN A 65 -13.55 3.79 -26.73
N PHE A 66 -14.32 4.68 -26.11
CA PHE A 66 -14.36 4.88 -24.67
C PHE A 66 -14.84 3.65 -23.93
N SER A 67 -15.93 3.02 -24.37
CA SER A 67 -16.42 1.77 -23.77
C SER A 67 -15.38 0.66 -23.86
N SER A 68 -14.71 0.52 -25.00
CA SER A 68 -13.65 -0.48 -25.19
C SER A 68 -12.47 -0.24 -24.25
N PHE A 69 -12.07 1.02 -24.05
CA PHE A 69 -11.02 1.41 -23.12
C PHE A 69 -11.40 1.24 -21.65
N MET A 70 -12.68 1.42 -21.29
CA MET A 70 -13.16 1.28 -19.91
C MET A 70 -13.36 -0.18 -19.46
N LEU A 71 -13.54 -1.11 -20.40
CA LEU A 71 -13.79 -2.53 -20.09
C LEU A 71 -12.73 -3.17 -19.16
N PRO A 72 -11.41 -3.03 -19.40
CA PRO A 72 -10.39 -3.55 -18.51
C PRO A 72 -10.53 -3.03 -17.08
N PHE A 73 -10.78 -1.74 -16.95
CA PHE A 73 -10.93 -1.08 -15.66
C PHE A 73 -12.16 -1.59 -14.93
N LEU A 74 -13.33 -1.61 -15.57
CA LEU A 74 -14.56 -2.09 -14.93
C LEU A 74 -14.46 -3.58 -14.57
N ALA A 75 -13.83 -4.39 -15.42
CA ALA A 75 -13.68 -5.83 -15.17
C ALA A 75 -12.75 -6.12 -13.98
N LEU A 76 -11.62 -5.41 -13.88
CA LEU A 76 -10.59 -5.70 -12.87
C LEU A 76 -10.75 -4.87 -11.59
N THR A 77 -11.04 -3.56 -11.69
CA THR A 77 -11.17 -2.71 -10.49
C THR A 77 -12.38 -3.08 -9.64
N ALA A 78 -13.45 -3.62 -10.24
CA ALA A 78 -14.61 -4.13 -9.49
C ALA A 78 -14.26 -5.29 -8.55
N GLN A 79 -13.11 -5.95 -8.73
CA GLN A 79 -12.64 -7.06 -7.90
C GLN A 79 -11.79 -6.60 -6.72
N LEU A 80 -11.46 -5.31 -6.64
CA LEU A 80 -10.61 -4.81 -5.57
C LEU A 80 -11.31 -4.93 -4.22
N PRO A 81 -10.58 -5.28 -3.15
CA PRO A 81 -11.13 -5.29 -1.81
C PRO A 81 -11.46 -3.84 -1.41
N PHE A 82 -12.73 -3.48 -1.54
CA PHE A 82 -13.27 -2.21 -1.08
C PHE A 82 -13.70 -2.36 0.37
N GLY A 83 -13.00 -1.68 1.28
CA GLY A 83 -13.29 -1.73 2.71
C GLY A 83 -13.39 -0.37 3.37
N ALA A 84 -13.50 0.71 2.57
CA ALA A 84 -13.69 2.03 3.13
C ALA A 84 -15.00 2.11 3.92
N PRO A 85 -15.01 2.84 5.05
CA PRO A 85 -16.21 3.06 5.85
C PRO A 85 -17.29 3.80 5.06
N ASN A 86 -16.91 4.60 4.07
CA ASN A 86 -17.83 5.29 3.17
C ASN A 86 -17.81 4.68 1.76
N HIS A 87 -18.99 4.42 1.19
CA HIS A 87 -19.12 3.97 -0.20
C HIS A 87 -18.53 4.95 -1.23
N ILE A 88 -18.48 6.24 -0.90
CA ILE A 88 -17.89 7.29 -1.76
C ILE A 88 -16.36 7.14 -1.84
N ASP A 89 -15.69 6.71 -0.78
CA ASP A 89 -14.24 6.51 -0.78
C ASP A 89 -13.87 5.27 -1.62
N ASN A 90 -14.72 4.23 -1.59
CA ASN A 90 -14.58 3.08 -2.49
C ASN A 90 -14.76 3.48 -3.96
N PHE A 91 -15.75 4.31 -4.28
CA PHE A 91 -15.93 4.85 -5.63
C PHE A 91 -14.78 5.76 -6.07
N SER A 92 -14.30 6.63 -5.17
CA SER A 92 -13.15 7.51 -5.42
C SER A 92 -11.89 6.70 -5.71
N THR A 93 -11.69 5.58 -4.99
CA THR A 93 -10.58 4.65 -5.23
C THR A 93 -10.62 4.08 -6.64
N ILE A 94 -11.79 3.69 -7.13
CA ILE A 94 -11.97 3.22 -8.51
C ILE A 94 -11.58 4.33 -9.50
N MET A 95 -12.15 5.52 -9.34
CA MET A 95 -11.90 6.65 -10.24
C MET A 95 -10.44 7.10 -10.24
N LEU A 96 -9.79 7.10 -9.08
CA LEU A 96 -8.37 7.45 -8.95
C LEU A 96 -7.47 6.37 -9.54
N THR A 97 -7.82 5.08 -9.40
CA THR A 97 -7.09 3.98 -10.04
C THR A 97 -7.18 4.06 -11.57
N ILE A 98 -8.37 4.42 -12.09
CA ILE A 98 -8.57 4.65 -13.54
C ILE A 98 -7.79 5.87 -14.01
N GLY A 99 -7.86 6.97 -13.25
CA GLY A 99 -7.25 8.25 -13.63
C GLY A 99 -5.74 8.32 -13.40
N SER A 100 -5.17 7.48 -12.53
CA SER A 100 -3.75 7.48 -12.18
C SER A 100 -3.15 6.07 -12.00
N PRO A 101 -2.87 5.37 -13.11
CA PRO A 101 -2.20 4.07 -13.10
C PRO A 101 -0.86 4.07 -12.36
N THR A 102 -0.03 5.09 -12.59
CA THR A 102 1.28 5.24 -11.95
C THR A 102 1.16 5.33 -10.44
N LEU A 103 0.18 6.08 -9.92
CA LEU A 103 -0.02 6.20 -8.47
C LEU A 103 -0.55 4.89 -7.86
N ALA A 104 -1.41 4.16 -8.58
CA ALA A 104 -1.85 2.83 -8.17
C ALA A 104 -0.67 1.85 -8.05
N ILE A 105 0.20 1.79 -9.05
CA ILE A 105 1.40 0.95 -9.05
C ILE A 105 2.36 1.37 -7.94
N PHE A 106 2.62 2.67 -7.78
CA PHE A 106 3.44 3.19 -6.71
C PHE A 106 2.93 2.75 -5.34
N SER A 107 1.61 2.88 -5.11
CA SER A 107 0.95 2.52 -3.86
C SER A 107 1.03 1.02 -3.56
N LEU A 108 0.89 0.15 -4.58
CA LEU A 108 1.12 -1.29 -4.44
C LEU A 108 2.59 -1.60 -4.10
N MET A 109 3.53 -1.02 -4.85
CA MET A 109 4.96 -1.32 -4.69
C MET A 109 5.47 -0.89 -3.32
N ILE A 110 5.02 0.26 -2.81
CA ILE A 110 5.43 0.71 -1.49
C ILE A 110 4.88 -0.19 -0.39
N THR A 111 3.67 -0.75 -0.53
CA THR A 111 3.14 -1.79 0.38
C THR A 111 4.03 -3.03 0.38
N VAL A 112 4.38 -3.55 -0.81
CA VAL A 112 5.27 -4.72 -0.92
C VAL A 112 6.63 -4.47 -0.27
N PHE A 113 7.24 -3.30 -0.51
CA PHE A 113 8.52 -2.95 0.10
C PHE A 113 8.41 -2.68 1.60
N ASN A 114 7.28 -2.18 2.09
CA ASN A 114 7.00 -2.04 3.51
C ASN A 114 6.95 -3.41 4.20
N SER A 115 6.24 -4.38 3.62
CA SER A 115 6.18 -5.77 4.11
C SER A 115 7.54 -6.46 4.11
N ARG A 116 8.36 -6.23 3.07
CA ARG A 116 9.72 -6.76 3.03
C ARG A 116 10.62 -6.11 4.08
N TRP A 117 10.53 -4.80 4.23
CA TRP A 117 11.34 -4.04 5.17
C TRP A 117 11.06 -4.43 6.62
N ILE A 118 9.79 -4.58 7.02
CA ILE A 118 9.48 -4.93 8.41
C ILE A 118 10.02 -6.31 8.79
N ARG A 119 9.93 -7.30 7.89
CA ARG A 119 10.50 -8.64 8.10
C ARG A 119 12.02 -8.56 8.31
N TRP A 120 12.72 -7.80 7.47
CA TRP A 120 14.15 -7.58 7.60
C TRP A 120 14.51 -6.81 8.88
N ARG A 121 13.73 -5.78 9.23
CA ARG A 121 13.95 -4.94 10.41
C ARG A 121 13.90 -5.73 11.72
N PHE A 122 12.99 -6.71 11.80
CA PHE A 122 12.81 -7.58 12.97
C PHE A 122 13.65 -8.87 12.93
N GLU A 123 14.26 -9.21 11.80
CA GLU A 123 15.06 -10.45 11.63
C GLU A 123 16.20 -10.55 12.65
N ARG A 124 16.84 -9.42 12.94
CA ARG A 124 17.99 -9.33 13.86
C ARG A 124 17.59 -9.32 15.33
N ILE A 125 16.32 -9.10 15.64
CA ILE A 125 15.84 -8.96 17.01
C ILE A 125 15.64 -10.36 17.60
N VAL A 126 16.23 -10.65 18.75
CA VAL A 126 16.02 -11.90 19.48
C VAL A 126 15.25 -11.63 20.76
N TYR A 127 13.93 -11.68 20.66
CA TYR A 127 13.01 -11.41 21.77
C TYR A 127 11.68 -12.16 21.55
N PRO A 128 10.94 -12.53 22.62
CA PRO A 128 9.59 -13.09 22.50
C PRO A 128 8.67 -12.26 21.59
N ASN A 129 7.69 -12.91 20.97
CA ASN A 129 6.65 -12.27 20.14
C ASN A 129 7.09 -11.51 18.89
N ARG A 130 8.39 -11.45 18.55
CA ARG A 130 8.87 -10.69 17.37
C ARG A 130 8.16 -11.08 16.07
N LYS A 131 7.87 -12.38 15.88
CA LYS A 131 7.24 -12.91 14.66
C LYS A 131 5.79 -12.45 14.59
N GLN A 132 5.09 -12.53 15.71
CA GLN A 132 3.72 -12.06 15.87
C GLN A 132 3.63 -10.55 15.64
N ALA A 133 4.58 -9.78 16.17
CA ALA A 133 4.65 -8.33 15.95
C ALA A 133 4.77 -7.98 14.46
N VAL A 134 5.65 -8.67 13.73
CA VAL A 134 5.78 -8.49 12.27
C VAL A 134 4.45 -8.77 11.58
N VAL A 135 3.77 -9.87 11.91
CA VAL A 135 2.47 -10.21 11.31
C VAL A 135 1.42 -9.14 11.60
N ILE A 136 1.27 -8.71 12.85
CA ILE A 136 0.29 -7.68 13.23
C ILE A 136 0.57 -6.37 12.47
N LEU A 137 1.80 -5.89 12.49
CA LEU A 137 2.18 -4.62 11.88
C LEU A 137 2.11 -4.65 10.35
N ASP A 138 2.38 -5.81 9.72
CA ASP A 138 2.18 -6.03 8.29
C ASP A 138 0.71 -5.90 7.91
N ASN A 139 -0.18 -6.52 8.70
CA ASN A 139 -1.63 -6.46 8.49
C ASN A 139 -2.27 -5.09 8.84
N LEU A 140 -1.56 -4.21 9.56
CA LEU A 140 -2.01 -2.86 9.91
C LEU A 140 -1.52 -1.79 8.93
N GLN A 141 -0.81 -2.14 7.85
CA GLN A 141 -0.31 -1.21 6.83
C GLN A 141 -1.41 -0.37 6.15
N GLU A 142 -2.60 -0.95 6.01
CA GLU A 142 -3.75 -0.33 5.36
C GLU A 142 -4.51 0.64 6.26
N SER A 143 -4.08 0.75 7.52
CA SER A 143 -4.74 1.55 8.54
C SER A 143 -3.81 2.63 9.07
N LEU A 144 -4.37 3.73 9.56
CA LEU A 144 -3.56 4.77 10.19
C LEU A 144 -3.14 4.32 11.60
N LEU A 145 -2.02 3.62 11.65
CA LEU A 145 -1.41 3.13 12.89
C LEU A 145 -0.95 4.31 13.75
N ARG A 146 -1.37 4.31 15.03
CA ARG A 146 -0.86 5.21 16.06
C ARG A 146 -0.26 4.40 17.19
N VAL A 147 0.90 4.85 17.65
CA VAL A 147 1.62 4.24 18.76
C VAL A 147 1.71 5.26 19.88
N LYS A 148 1.16 4.93 21.04
CA LYS A 148 1.24 5.79 22.22
C LYS A 148 2.53 5.51 22.97
N ARG A 149 3.42 6.50 23.00
CA ARG A 149 4.71 6.40 23.66
C ARG A 149 4.56 6.50 25.18
N THR A 150 5.43 5.79 25.88
CA THR A 150 5.77 6.03 27.29
C THR A 150 6.41 7.42 27.44
N SER A 151 5.68 8.41 27.94
CA SER A 151 6.33 9.65 28.41
C SER A 151 6.85 9.44 29.82
N LEU A 152 8.15 9.65 30.03
CA LEU A 152 8.88 9.37 31.27
C LEU A 152 8.46 10.24 32.48
N HIS A 153 7.36 11.00 32.39
CA HIS A 153 6.84 11.82 33.48
C HIS A 153 5.32 11.66 33.55
N GLY A 154 4.86 10.78 34.46
CA GLY A 154 3.46 10.69 34.89
C GLY A 154 2.48 9.97 33.95
N GLN A 155 2.93 9.39 32.83
CA GLN A 155 2.07 8.61 31.92
C GLN A 155 2.37 7.11 31.99
N LEU A 156 1.32 6.29 31.83
CA LEU A 156 1.41 4.83 31.85
C LEU A 156 2.34 4.32 30.74
N PRO A 157 3.25 3.38 31.02
CA PRO A 157 4.18 2.86 30.03
C PRO A 157 3.53 1.80 29.12
N LEU A 158 2.48 2.18 28.39
CA LEU A 158 1.63 1.27 27.61
C LEU A 158 2.42 0.40 26.63
N LEU A 159 3.25 1.01 25.79
CA LEU A 159 4.06 0.27 24.81
C LEU A 159 5.08 -0.66 25.49
N ALA A 160 5.73 -0.18 26.54
CA ALA A 160 6.70 -0.97 27.28
C ALA A 160 6.05 -2.19 27.93
N ALA A 161 4.90 -2.00 28.58
CA ALA A 161 4.10 -3.07 29.15
C ALA A 161 3.67 -4.08 28.08
N GLN A 162 3.20 -3.60 26.92
CA GLN A 162 2.76 -4.44 25.81
C GLN A 162 3.88 -5.35 25.27
N ILE A 163 5.12 -4.88 25.24
CA ILE A 163 6.27 -5.62 24.70
C ILE A 163 6.91 -6.52 25.76
N VAL A 164 7.09 -6.00 26.97
CA VAL A 164 7.92 -6.64 28.00
C VAL A 164 7.13 -7.70 28.76
N LEU A 165 5.92 -7.36 29.25
CA LEU A 165 5.19 -8.20 30.18
C LEU A 165 4.81 -9.57 29.56
N PRO A 166 5.03 -10.68 30.28
CA PRO A 166 4.69 -12.00 29.78
C PRO A 166 3.19 -12.23 29.62
N GLU A 167 2.34 -11.55 30.38
CA GLU A 167 0.88 -11.61 30.27
C GLU A 167 0.41 -11.19 28.88
N ASN A 168 1.14 -10.26 28.25
CA ASN A 168 0.87 -9.78 26.90
C ASN A 168 1.35 -10.72 25.79
N ASP A 169 2.03 -11.83 26.09
CA ASP A 169 2.39 -12.83 25.07
C ASP A 169 1.12 -13.40 24.39
N GLN A 170 0.06 -13.59 25.17
CA GLN A 170 -1.23 -14.05 24.62
C GLN A 170 -1.87 -13.00 23.71
N TRP A 171 -1.71 -11.70 24.03
CA TRP A 171 -2.17 -10.62 23.17
C TRP A 171 -1.49 -10.69 21.79
N TRP A 172 -0.17 -10.87 21.75
CA TRP A 172 0.56 -10.99 20.48
C TRP A 172 0.16 -12.24 19.69
N GLN A 173 0.02 -13.39 20.35
CA GLN A 173 -0.38 -14.64 19.71
C GLN A 173 -1.80 -14.55 19.14
N ARG A 174 -2.77 -14.09 19.94
CA ARG A 174 -4.15 -13.89 19.49
C ARG A 174 -4.25 -12.82 18.43
N GLY A 175 -3.47 -11.74 18.54
CA GLY A 175 -3.46 -10.66 17.57
C GLY A 175 -2.98 -11.15 16.21
N ALA A 176 -1.88 -11.88 16.16
CA ALA A 176 -1.40 -12.49 14.92
C ALA A 176 -2.45 -13.44 14.32
N ALA A 177 -3.08 -14.30 15.12
CA ALA A 177 -4.11 -15.21 14.63
C ALA A 177 -5.39 -14.49 14.15
N THR A 178 -5.80 -13.41 14.85
CA THR A 178 -7.05 -12.69 14.57
C THR A 178 -6.95 -11.77 13.36
N LEU A 179 -5.75 -11.20 13.15
CA LEU A 179 -5.45 -10.26 12.07
C LEU A 179 -4.87 -10.94 10.82
N THR A 180 -4.33 -12.16 10.92
CA THR A 180 -3.92 -12.92 9.73
C THR A 180 -5.16 -13.31 8.93
N PHE A 181 -5.25 -12.82 7.70
CA PHE A 181 -6.35 -13.17 6.81
C PHE A 181 -5.93 -14.25 5.82
N THR A 182 -6.65 -15.37 5.80
CA THR A 182 -6.28 -16.57 5.04
C THR A 182 -7.00 -16.68 3.69
N HIS A 183 -8.00 -15.84 3.38
CA HIS A 183 -8.85 -16.02 2.19
C HIS A 183 -8.89 -14.82 1.24
N THR A 184 -7.74 -14.48 0.64
CA THR A 184 -7.61 -13.42 -0.38
C THR A 184 -8.25 -13.75 -1.73
N TRP A 185 -8.48 -15.03 -2.02
CA TRP A 185 -8.96 -15.51 -3.32
C TRP A 185 -10.38 -16.06 -3.23
N SER A 186 -11.37 -15.21 -3.51
CA SER A 186 -12.73 -15.70 -3.77
C SER A 186 -12.79 -16.40 -5.13
N MET A 187 -13.71 -17.35 -5.31
CA MET A 187 -13.95 -17.98 -6.63
C MET A 187 -14.32 -16.93 -7.69
N ALA A 188 -14.99 -15.85 -7.29
CA ALA A 188 -15.31 -14.74 -8.17
C ALA A 188 -14.05 -14.00 -8.63
N ASN A 189 -13.09 -13.74 -7.74
CA ASN A 189 -11.81 -13.10 -8.08
C ASN A 189 -10.98 -13.98 -9.02
N ILE A 190 -10.94 -15.30 -8.78
CA ILE A 190 -10.23 -16.24 -9.65
C ILE A 190 -10.86 -16.25 -11.06
N ALA A 191 -12.19 -16.39 -11.15
CA ALA A 191 -12.88 -16.44 -12.42
C ALA A 191 -12.71 -15.16 -13.23
N SER A 192 -12.73 -14.02 -12.56
CA SER A 192 -12.65 -12.71 -13.20
C SER A 192 -11.23 -12.33 -13.64
N VAL A 193 -10.18 -12.73 -12.89
CA VAL A 193 -8.79 -12.72 -13.39
C VAL A 193 -8.65 -13.65 -14.61
N GLY A 194 -9.26 -14.84 -14.56
CA GLY A 194 -9.29 -15.76 -15.71
C GLY A 194 -9.91 -15.13 -16.96
N TRP A 195 -11.04 -14.45 -16.80
CA TRP A 195 -11.69 -13.72 -17.91
C TRP A 195 -10.85 -12.57 -18.44
N ALA A 196 -10.14 -11.85 -17.58
CA ALA A 196 -9.23 -10.78 -18.01
C ALA A 196 -8.09 -11.32 -18.89
N VAL A 197 -7.51 -12.48 -18.55
CA VAL A 197 -6.48 -13.14 -19.37
C VAL A 197 -7.04 -13.54 -20.74
N ILE A 198 -8.24 -14.13 -20.76
CA ILE A 198 -8.91 -14.52 -22.01
C ILE A 198 -9.18 -13.28 -22.88
N ALA A 199 -9.71 -12.20 -22.28
CA ALA A 199 -10.00 -10.95 -22.97
C ALA A 199 -8.73 -10.30 -23.55
N TYR A 200 -7.62 -10.35 -22.82
CA TYR A 200 -6.32 -9.88 -23.31
C TYR A 200 -5.85 -10.66 -24.56
N ILE A 201 -5.93 -11.99 -24.53
CA ILE A 201 -5.57 -12.85 -25.67
C ILE A 201 -6.43 -12.50 -26.90
N PHE A 202 -7.74 -12.34 -26.72
CA PHE A 202 -8.62 -11.92 -27.82
C PHE A 202 -8.30 -10.51 -28.32
N THR A 203 -7.96 -9.58 -27.42
CA THR A 203 -7.58 -8.21 -27.80
C THR A 203 -6.37 -8.23 -28.72
N ILE A 204 -5.32 -8.99 -28.37
CA ILE A 204 -4.12 -9.16 -29.22
C ILE A 204 -4.46 -9.85 -30.54
N ALA A 205 -5.21 -10.94 -30.51
CA ALA A 205 -5.57 -11.68 -31.72
C ALA A 205 -6.41 -10.85 -32.70
N SER A 206 -7.20 -9.90 -32.18
CA SER A 206 -8.02 -8.98 -32.98
C SER A 206 -7.27 -7.77 -33.54
N MET A 207 -5.98 -7.59 -33.19
CA MET A 207 -5.19 -6.48 -33.70
C MET A 207 -4.87 -6.71 -35.17
N ASP A 208 -5.40 -5.84 -36.02
CA ASP A 208 -5.03 -5.78 -37.44
C ASP A 208 -3.83 -4.83 -37.62
N PRO A 209 -2.64 -5.34 -37.98
CA PRO A 209 -1.45 -4.50 -38.17
C PRO A 209 -1.57 -3.53 -39.35
N SER A 210 -2.56 -3.72 -40.23
CA SER A 210 -2.80 -2.83 -41.38
C SER A 210 -3.67 -1.61 -41.05
N ASN A 211 -4.31 -1.58 -39.88
CA ASN A 211 -5.22 -0.53 -39.46
C ASN A 211 -4.59 0.30 -38.33
N MET A 212 -4.37 1.61 -38.54
CA MET A 212 -3.68 2.50 -37.58
C MET A 212 -4.53 2.89 -36.37
N ASN A 213 -5.47 2.04 -35.95
CA ASN A 213 -6.31 2.30 -34.79
C ASN A 213 -5.52 2.01 -33.50
N ILE A 214 -5.18 3.07 -32.76
CA ILE A 214 -4.37 3.04 -31.54
C ILE A 214 -5.08 2.31 -30.37
N ILE A 215 -6.38 2.04 -30.51
CA ILE A 215 -7.23 1.58 -29.40
C ILE A 215 -7.00 0.13 -29.04
N GLY A 216 -6.84 -0.75 -30.03
CA GLY A 216 -6.49 -2.15 -29.75
C GLY A 216 -5.24 -2.23 -28.87
N PRO A 217 -4.11 -1.61 -29.30
CA PRO A 217 -2.91 -1.50 -28.49
C PRO A 217 -3.15 -0.86 -27.11
N ALA A 218 -3.90 0.24 -27.03
CA ALA A 218 -4.18 0.92 -25.76
C ALA A 218 -4.97 0.04 -24.76
N VAL A 219 -5.98 -0.69 -25.25
CA VAL A 219 -6.77 -1.64 -24.44
C VAL A 219 -5.90 -2.80 -23.97
N ALA A 220 -5.03 -3.33 -24.83
CA ALA A 220 -4.10 -4.40 -24.45
C ALA A 220 -3.09 -3.93 -23.39
N CYS A 221 -2.56 -2.71 -23.52
CA CYS A 221 -1.73 -2.11 -22.48
C CYS A 221 -2.49 -1.97 -21.16
N ALA A 222 -3.76 -1.54 -21.19
CA ALA A 222 -4.59 -1.44 -19.99
C ALA A 222 -4.71 -2.78 -19.25
N TRP A 223 -5.00 -3.88 -19.97
CA TRP A 223 -5.01 -5.22 -19.38
C TRP A 223 -3.66 -5.62 -18.76
N LEU A 224 -2.56 -5.28 -19.43
CA LEU A 224 -1.21 -5.71 -19.04
C LEU A 224 -0.79 -5.15 -17.68
N TRP A 225 -1.07 -3.88 -17.38
CA TRP A 225 -0.68 -3.28 -16.09
C TRP A 225 -1.76 -3.42 -15.02
N LEU A 226 -3.06 -3.42 -15.37
CA LEU A 226 -4.14 -3.56 -14.40
C LEU A 226 -4.12 -4.93 -13.71
N LEU A 227 -3.80 -6.00 -14.45
CA LEU A 227 -3.83 -7.35 -13.91
C LEU A 227 -2.82 -7.53 -12.75
N PRO A 228 -1.52 -7.18 -12.90
CA PRO A 228 -0.58 -7.16 -11.78
C PRO A 228 -1.01 -6.28 -10.62
N VAL A 229 -1.62 -5.12 -10.88
CA VAL A 229 -2.10 -4.20 -9.82
C VAL A 229 -3.20 -4.86 -8.99
N VAL A 230 -4.22 -5.40 -9.64
CA VAL A 230 -5.34 -6.06 -8.96
C VAL A 230 -4.88 -7.32 -8.23
N VAL A 231 -4.08 -8.17 -8.88
CA VAL A 231 -3.53 -9.38 -8.23
C VAL A 231 -2.63 -9.01 -7.06
N GLY A 232 -1.82 -7.97 -7.19
CA GLY A 232 -0.96 -7.46 -6.13
C GLY A 232 -1.77 -7.03 -4.91
N TRP A 233 -2.78 -6.18 -5.11
CA TRP A 233 -3.63 -5.73 -4.00
C TRP A 233 -4.48 -6.86 -3.40
N LEU A 234 -4.94 -7.82 -4.19
CA LEU A 234 -5.58 -9.02 -3.66
C LEU A 234 -4.65 -9.81 -2.73
N GLN A 235 -3.34 -9.82 -2.99
CA GLN A 235 -2.37 -10.53 -2.15
C GLN A 235 -1.90 -9.72 -0.95
N THR A 236 -1.67 -8.42 -1.12
CA THR A 236 -1.08 -7.57 -0.08
C THR A 236 -2.13 -6.91 0.82
N SER A 237 -3.38 -6.81 0.35
CA SER A 237 -4.41 -5.97 0.96
C SER A 237 -5.71 -6.70 1.35
N PRO A 238 -5.66 -7.85 2.05
CA PRO A 238 -6.89 -8.49 2.49
C PRO A 238 -7.69 -7.72 3.56
N ASN A 239 -7.08 -6.72 4.21
CA ASN A 239 -7.60 -6.10 5.43
C ASN A 239 -8.11 -4.67 5.22
N CYS A 240 -8.59 -4.34 4.02
CA CYS A 240 -9.09 -3.00 3.71
C CYS A 240 -10.35 -2.64 4.50
N ASP A 241 -11.04 -3.63 5.10
CA ASP A 241 -12.25 -3.41 5.91
C ASP A 241 -11.89 -2.79 7.27
N GLU A 242 -11.88 -1.46 7.28
CA GLU A 242 -11.51 -0.65 8.43
C GLU A 242 -12.40 -0.91 9.64
N VAL A 243 -13.71 -1.07 9.43
CA VAL A 243 -14.67 -1.32 10.51
C VAL A 243 -14.33 -2.63 11.19
N ARG A 244 -14.16 -3.69 10.39
CA ARG A 244 -13.81 -5.00 10.92
C ARG A 244 -12.42 -5.02 11.57
N LEU A 245 -11.44 -4.35 10.97
CA LEU A 245 -10.08 -4.27 11.49
C LEU A 245 -10.06 -3.54 12.85
N THR A 246 -10.72 -2.38 12.94
CA THR A 246 -10.82 -1.59 14.16
C THR A 246 -11.61 -2.34 15.25
N THR A 247 -12.70 -3.03 14.92
CA THR A 247 -13.44 -3.87 15.87
C THR A 247 -12.58 -5.01 16.41
N LYS A 248 -11.87 -5.73 15.53
CA LYS A 248 -10.98 -6.81 15.94
C LYS A 248 -9.83 -6.33 16.82
N LEU A 249 -9.22 -5.19 16.46
CA LEU A 249 -8.14 -4.60 17.26
C LEU A 249 -8.66 -4.09 18.61
N ALA A 250 -9.84 -3.47 18.66
CA ALA A 250 -10.46 -3.03 19.92
C ALA A 250 -10.75 -4.21 20.86
N ALA A 251 -11.29 -5.31 20.32
CA ALA A 251 -11.52 -6.53 21.10
C ALA A 251 -10.20 -7.17 21.60
N LEU A 252 -9.14 -7.10 20.79
CA LEU A 252 -7.81 -7.56 21.18
C LEU A 252 -7.23 -6.67 22.30
N ASN A 253 -7.32 -5.36 22.15
CA ASN A 253 -6.83 -4.36 23.09
C ASN A 253 -7.46 -4.51 24.48
N ALA A 254 -8.73 -4.93 24.57
CA ALA A 254 -9.37 -5.24 25.86
C ALA A 254 -8.65 -6.33 26.68
N THR A 255 -7.81 -7.15 26.04
CA THR A 255 -7.03 -8.22 26.68
C THR A 255 -5.59 -7.82 27.03
N ALA A 256 -5.20 -6.57 26.79
CA ALA A 256 -3.88 -6.06 27.13
C ALA A 256 -3.73 -5.85 28.64
N TYR A 257 -2.52 -6.05 29.15
CA TYR A 257 -2.13 -5.83 30.55
C TYR A 257 -1.13 -4.69 30.66
N ILE A 258 -1.24 -3.94 31.76
CA ILE A 258 -0.32 -2.85 32.11
C ILE A 258 0.15 -2.97 33.55
N CYS A 259 1.29 -2.35 33.85
CA CYS A 259 1.72 -2.16 35.24
C CYS A 259 0.98 -0.94 35.83
N PRO A 260 0.22 -1.11 36.92
CA PRO A 260 -0.40 0.04 37.59
C PRO A 260 0.67 0.99 38.15
N PRO A 261 0.35 2.29 38.27
CA PRO A 261 1.23 3.25 38.93
C PRO A 261 1.32 2.94 40.42
N GLY A 262 2.53 2.89 40.98
CA GLY A 262 2.79 2.67 42.41
C GLY A 262 3.63 1.43 42.71
N ASP A 263 3.66 1.03 43.98
CA ASP A 263 4.55 -0.06 44.46
C ASP A 263 4.02 -1.47 44.18
N ASN A 264 2.78 -1.61 43.70
CA ASN A 264 2.19 -2.91 43.42
C ASN A 264 2.79 -3.49 42.11
N PRO A 265 3.50 -4.63 42.16
CA PRO A 265 4.15 -5.20 40.97
C PRO A 265 3.19 -6.00 40.09
N ALA A 266 1.96 -6.27 40.53
CA ALA A 266 1.04 -7.14 39.81
C ALA A 266 0.47 -6.44 38.54
N PRO A 267 0.61 -7.04 37.35
CA PRO A 267 -0.04 -6.55 36.13
C PRO A 267 -1.57 -6.56 36.26
N VAL A 268 -2.21 -5.50 35.75
CA VAL A 268 -3.67 -5.31 35.77
C VAL A 268 -4.16 -5.16 34.32
N PRO A 269 -5.37 -5.63 33.98
CA PRO A 269 -5.95 -5.39 32.66
C PRO A 269 -6.01 -3.89 32.33
N ALA A 270 -5.58 -3.53 31.12
CA ALA A 270 -5.46 -2.13 30.70
C ALA A 270 -6.78 -1.35 30.81
N HIS A 271 -7.88 -2.00 30.42
CA HIS A 271 -9.23 -1.43 30.38
C HIS A 271 -9.78 -1.04 31.76
N GLU A 272 -9.19 -1.52 32.86
CA GLU A 272 -9.58 -1.14 34.22
C GLU A 272 -8.98 0.21 34.64
N ILE A 273 -7.89 0.64 33.98
CA ILE A 273 -7.11 1.82 34.35
C ILE A 273 -7.23 2.91 33.28
N THR A 274 -7.26 2.54 32.00
CA THR A 274 -7.29 3.48 30.89
C THR A 274 -8.07 2.95 29.70
N ASP A 275 -8.67 3.87 28.94
CA ASP A 275 -9.26 3.60 27.63
C ASP A 275 -8.22 3.61 26.50
N GLU A 276 -6.96 3.91 26.81
CA GLU A 276 -5.87 4.02 25.85
C GLU A 276 -5.02 2.76 25.76
N TYR A 277 -4.58 2.44 24.54
CA TYR A 277 -3.76 1.27 24.26
C TYR A 277 -2.47 1.63 23.53
N ALA A 278 -1.47 0.77 23.65
CA ALA A 278 -0.16 0.98 23.03
C ALA A 278 -0.24 1.09 21.51
N ILE A 279 -1.08 0.25 20.90
CA ILE A 279 -1.25 0.12 19.45
C ILE A 279 -2.72 0.37 19.13
N GLU A 280 -2.98 1.46 18.41
CA GLU A 280 -4.33 1.90 18.04
C GLU A 280 -4.39 2.20 16.54
N VAL A 281 -5.58 2.04 15.96
CA VAL A 281 -5.89 2.48 14.60
C VAL A 281 -6.77 3.72 14.69
N TRP A 282 -6.46 4.72 13.87
CA TRP A 282 -7.21 5.97 13.78
C TRP A 282 -8.02 6.06 12.48
N PRO A 283 -9.25 6.62 12.52
CA PRO A 283 -10.00 6.99 13.72
C PRO A 283 -10.47 5.76 14.52
N PRO A 284 -10.61 5.87 15.85
CA PRO A 284 -11.13 4.78 16.66
C PRO A 284 -12.59 4.50 16.29
N HIS A 285 -12.98 3.21 16.33
CA HIS A 285 -14.31 2.72 15.96
C HIS A 285 -15.48 3.55 16.50
N ARG A 286 -15.35 4.12 17.71
CA ARG A 286 -16.39 4.94 18.37
C ARG A 286 -16.67 6.29 17.68
N GLN A 287 -15.76 6.81 16.85
CA GLN A 287 -15.91 8.13 16.19
C GLN A 287 -16.66 8.09 14.85
N HIS A 288 -16.91 6.91 14.27
CA HIS A 288 -17.64 6.82 13.00
C HIS A 288 -19.16 7.08 13.12
N VAL A 289 -19.70 7.14 14.34
CA VAL A 289 -21.12 7.41 14.58
C VAL A 289 -21.32 8.92 14.72
N GLY A 290 -21.32 9.65 13.59
CA GLY A 290 -21.96 10.97 13.50
C GLY A 290 -21.09 12.18 13.15
N GLN A 291 -19.76 12.07 13.10
CA GLN A 291 -18.90 13.21 12.74
C GLN A 291 -18.43 13.08 11.28
N ARG A 292 -19.22 13.68 10.39
CA ARG A 292 -18.95 13.77 8.95
C ARG A 292 -17.99 14.95 8.72
N ASP A 293 -16.73 14.82 9.13
CA ASP A 293 -15.73 15.84 8.82
C ASP A 293 -15.43 15.82 7.32
N SER A 294 -15.72 16.94 6.66
CA SER A 294 -15.68 17.14 5.20
C SER A 294 -14.26 17.24 4.62
N ASP A 295 -13.24 16.82 5.37
CA ASP A 295 -11.83 16.96 5.01
C ASP A 295 -11.02 15.74 5.49
N SER A 296 -11.49 14.52 5.16
CA SER A 296 -10.75 13.31 5.50
C SER A 296 -9.47 13.23 4.66
N SER A 297 -8.32 13.43 5.29
CA SER A 297 -7.01 13.21 4.67
C SER A 297 -6.93 11.81 4.04
N ASP A 298 -6.20 11.68 2.93
CA ASP A 298 -5.95 10.39 2.29
C ASP A 298 -5.36 9.35 3.26
N GLU A 299 -4.62 9.81 4.27
CA GLU A 299 -4.05 8.97 5.33
C GLU A 299 -5.10 8.15 6.09
N SER A 300 -6.31 8.70 6.30
CA SER A 300 -7.40 8.03 7.02
C SER A 300 -8.23 7.09 6.16
N ARG A 301 -7.95 6.99 4.86
CA ARG A 301 -8.74 6.16 3.95
C ARG A 301 -8.16 4.75 3.82
N SER A 302 -8.83 3.76 4.36
CA SER A 302 -8.40 2.35 4.34
C SER A 302 -8.13 1.66 3.00
N PRO A 303 -8.68 2.08 1.83
CA PRO A 303 -8.39 1.40 0.57
C PRO A 303 -6.89 1.39 0.22
N PRO A 304 -6.42 0.34 -0.49
CA PRO A 304 -5.00 0.13 -0.76
C PRO A 304 -4.39 1.24 -1.59
N PHE A 305 -5.19 1.87 -2.45
CA PHE A 305 -4.75 3.00 -3.27
C PHE A 305 -4.14 4.11 -2.42
N PHE A 306 -4.67 4.40 -1.23
CA PHE A 306 -4.19 5.48 -0.36
C PHE A 306 -2.96 5.12 0.48
N ASN A 307 -2.36 3.93 0.31
CA ASN A 307 -1.16 3.55 1.05
C ASN A 307 0.02 4.51 0.80
N TYR A 308 0.06 5.22 -0.34
CA TYR A 308 1.06 6.29 -0.59
C TYR A 308 1.06 7.37 0.50
N ALA A 309 -0.10 7.70 1.09
CA ALA A 309 -0.21 8.73 2.12
C ALA A 309 0.30 8.22 3.48
N ARG A 310 0.15 6.92 3.74
CA ARG A 310 0.52 6.29 5.02
C ARG A 310 1.98 5.87 5.13
N VAL A 311 2.76 5.92 4.04
CA VAL A 311 4.15 5.41 3.98
C VAL A 311 5.00 5.90 5.15
N PHE A 312 4.95 7.20 5.42
CA PHE A 312 5.74 7.81 6.47
C PHE A 312 5.19 7.62 7.88
N PRO A 313 3.91 7.95 8.19
CA PRO A 313 3.38 7.76 9.53
C PRO A 313 3.42 6.29 9.97
N TRP A 314 3.05 5.35 9.08
CA TRP A 314 3.15 3.93 9.38
C TRP A 314 4.58 3.49 9.66
N ALA A 315 5.53 3.86 8.79
CA ALA A 315 6.93 3.45 8.96
C ALA A 315 7.54 4.01 10.25
N ARG A 316 7.16 5.23 10.65
CA ARG A 316 7.57 5.84 11.92
C ARG A 316 7.05 5.02 13.11
N SER A 317 5.77 4.69 13.13
CA SER A 317 5.17 3.89 14.19
C SER A 317 5.78 2.49 14.30
N VAL A 318 6.05 1.83 13.17
CA VAL A 318 6.72 0.53 13.16
C VAL A 318 8.15 0.62 13.66
N GLU A 319 8.90 1.67 13.30
CA GLU A 319 10.26 1.86 13.79
C GLU A 319 10.29 2.11 15.30
N GLU A 320 9.32 2.84 15.86
CA GLU A 320 9.21 3.02 17.31
C GLU A 320 9.02 1.69 18.04
N ILE A 321 8.17 0.81 17.53
CA ILE A 321 7.97 -0.54 18.08
C ILE A 321 9.25 -1.37 17.90
N ALA A 322 9.87 -1.34 16.72
CA ALA A 322 11.08 -2.10 16.43
C ALA A 322 12.24 -1.71 17.35
N LEU A 323 12.42 -0.42 17.62
CA LEU A 323 13.45 0.09 18.54
C LEU A 323 13.19 -0.38 19.98
N ALA A 324 11.92 -0.40 20.43
CA ALA A 324 11.58 -0.90 21.76
C ALA A 324 11.86 -2.41 21.89
N PHE A 325 11.52 -3.21 20.88
CA PHE A 325 11.88 -4.62 20.80
C PHE A 325 13.39 -4.85 20.76
N GLU A 326 14.13 -4.02 20.02
CA GLU A 326 15.59 -4.10 19.91
C GLU A 326 16.26 -3.78 21.25
N ALA A 327 15.83 -2.72 21.94
CA ALA A 327 16.32 -2.38 23.28
C ALA A 327 16.08 -3.52 24.28
N ALA A 328 14.87 -4.09 24.29
CA ALA A 328 14.55 -5.23 25.13
C ALA A 328 15.40 -6.47 24.79
N SER A 329 15.64 -6.72 23.50
CA SER A 329 16.49 -7.82 23.02
C SER A 329 17.95 -7.65 23.46
N ILE A 330 18.50 -6.43 23.38
CA ILE A 330 19.86 -6.13 23.82
C ILE A 330 20.01 -6.38 25.33
N ARG A 331 19.08 -5.90 26.15
CA ARG A 331 19.12 -6.13 27.61
C ARG A 331 18.98 -7.61 27.97
N ALA A 332 18.08 -8.32 27.29
CA ALA A 332 17.96 -9.76 27.45
C ALA A 332 19.25 -10.51 27.07
N SER A 333 19.93 -10.10 25.99
CA SER A 333 21.22 -10.69 25.57
C SER A 333 22.33 -10.47 26.60
N LYS A 334 22.28 -9.34 27.31
CA LYS A 334 23.17 -9.01 28.44
C LYS A 334 22.77 -9.69 29.75
N ARG A 335 21.73 -10.54 29.74
CA ARG A 335 21.20 -11.22 30.91
C ARG A 335 20.74 -10.25 32.00
N MET A 336 20.12 -9.15 31.58
CA MET A 336 19.50 -8.18 32.48
C MET A 336 18.01 -8.48 32.61
N THR A 337 17.54 -8.69 33.83
CA THR A 337 16.12 -8.79 34.17
C THR A 337 15.49 -7.40 34.22
N VAL A 338 14.16 -7.34 34.14
CA VAL A 338 13.42 -6.07 34.20
C VAL A 338 13.46 -5.49 35.61
N ASP A 339 13.27 -6.30 36.64
CA ASP A 339 13.25 -5.90 38.05
C ASP A 339 14.63 -5.81 38.71
N GLY A 340 15.70 -6.18 38.00
CA GLY A 340 17.07 -6.20 38.53
C GLY A 340 17.42 -7.44 39.34
N THR A 341 16.55 -8.45 39.39
CA THR A 341 16.85 -9.75 40.02
C THR A 341 17.89 -10.56 39.22
N PRO A 342 18.55 -11.57 39.84
CA PRO A 342 19.47 -12.44 39.11
C PRO A 342 18.80 -13.13 37.91
N TRP A 343 19.47 -13.11 36.77
CA TRP A 343 18.96 -13.73 35.54
C TRP A 343 18.79 -15.23 35.68
N THR A 344 17.57 -15.70 35.42
CA THR A 344 17.29 -17.14 35.35
C THR A 344 17.69 -17.66 33.96
N PRO A 345 18.63 -18.62 33.85
CA PRO A 345 19.06 -19.15 32.57
C PRO A 345 17.94 -19.95 31.89
N SER A 346 17.86 -19.84 30.57
CA SER A 346 17.00 -20.65 29.71
C SER A 346 17.86 -21.61 28.89
N ASP A 347 17.22 -22.65 28.33
CA ASP A 347 17.90 -23.54 27.38
C ASP A 347 18.50 -22.76 26.20
N PRO A 348 19.63 -23.24 25.63
CA PRO A 348 20.23 -22.62 24.44
C PRO A 348 19.21 -22.51 23.30
N GLY A 349 18.93 -21.29 22.84
CA GLY A 349 17.98 -21.01 21.76
C GLY A 349 16.52 -20.84 22.21
N ALA A 350 16.20 -21.03 23.49
CA ALA A 350 14.88 -20.72 24.04
C ALA A 350 14.64 -19.20 24.13
N SER A 351 13.37 -18.80 24.06
CA SER A 351 12.95 -17.42 24.29
C SER A 351 13.20 -16.98 25.74
N VAL A 352 13.32 -15.68 25.97
CA VAL A 352 13.47 -15.09 27.31
C VAL A 352 12.37 -15.60 28.24
N LEU A 353 12.75 -16.15 29.39
CA LEU A 353 11.81 -16.69 30.37
C LEU A 353 10.86 -15.59 30.90
N PRO A 354 9.59 -15.92 31.17
CA PRO A 354 8.63 -14.99 31.75
C PRO A 354 9.13 -14.30 33.03
N CYS A 355 9.79 -15.04 33.93
CA CYS A 355 10.28 -14.50 35.20
C CYS A 355 11.31 -13.36 35.04
N ASN A 356 12.08 -13.36 33.95
CA ASN A 356 13.08 -12.31 33.68
C ASN A 356 12.44 -11.03 33.13
N ARG A 357 11.14 -11.06 32.80
CA ARG A 357 10.38 -9.98 32.15
C ARG A 357 9.35 -9.30 33.07
N ILE A 358 9.38 -9.60 34.36
CA ILE A 358 8.46 -9.03 35.35
C ILE A 358 9.13 -7.83 36.01
N GLY A 359 8.37 -6.75 36.24
CA GLY A 359 8.85 -5.60 36.98
C GLY A 359 7.78 -4.52 37.17
N LYS A 360 8.12 -3.50 37.95
CA LYS A 360 7.28 -2.32 38.16
C LYS A 360 7.18 -1.47 36.89
N ALA A 361 6.22 -0.54 36.86
CA ALA A 361 5.98 0.34 35.73
C ALA A 361 7.25 1.06 35.25
N ASP A 362 8.03 1.64 36.17
CA ASP A 362 9.27 2.35 35.85
C ASP A 362 10.35 1.41 35.29
N ASN A 363 10.48 0.23 35.87
CA ASN A 363 11.43 -0.79 35.43
C ASN A 363 11.13 -1.25 34.00
N VAL A 364 9.85 -1.51 33.71
CA VAL A 364 9.37 -1.88 32.38
C VAL A 364 9.60 -0.74 31.38
N ALA A 365 9.29 0.50 31.77
CA ALA A 365 9.53 1.70 30.95
C ALA A 365 11.00 1.90 30.60
N ILE A 366 11.90 1.68 31.56
CA ILE A 366 13.34 1.78 31.38
C ILE A 366 13.85 0.64 30.50
N TYR A 367 13.28 -0.56 30.60
CA TYR A 367 13.76 -1.74 29.88
C TYR A 367 13.73 -1.59 28.35
N ILE A 368 12.78 -0.83 27.80
CA ILE A 368 12.68 -0.58 26.35
C ILE A 368 13.49 0.64 25.87
N GLN A 369 14.22 1.32 26.76
CA GLN A 369 15.03 2.47 26.40
C GLN A 369 16.43 2.07 25.96
N PRO A 370 16.97 2.70 24.89
CA PRO A 370 18.33 2.47 24.45
C PRO A 370 19.33 2.92 25.52
N GLU A 371 20.36 2.10 25.75
CA GLU A 371 21.36 2.30 26.80
C GLU A 371 22.32 3.44 26.44
N GLY A 372 22.48 4.42 27.32
CA GLY A 372 23.53 5.46 27.20
C GLY A 372 23.33 6.50 26.09
N GLN A 373 22.19 6.52 25.40
CA GLN A 373 21.85 7.58 24.46
C GLN A 373 20.82 8.53 25.08
N PRO A 374 20.99 9.86 24.98
CA PRO A 374 19.84 10.76 25.13
C PRO A 374 18.77 10.27 24.17
N GLN A 375 17.49 10.30 24.60
CA GLN A 375 16.33 9.85 23.82
C GLN A 375 16.62 10.04 22.33
N PRO A 376 16.56 8.99 21.50
CA PRO A 376 16.91 9.12 20.09
C PRO A 376 16.12 10.33 19.58
N GLN A 377 16.84 11.42 19.26
CA GLN A 377 16.28 12.52 18.51
C GLN A 377 15.55 11.83 17.39
N CYS A 378 14.22 11.97 17.34
CA CYS A 378 13.40 11.26 16.37
C CYS A 378 14.08 11.47 15.03
N LYS A 379 14.75 10.45 14.49
CA LYS A 379 15.12 10.47 13.09
C LYS A 379 13.76 10.69 12.44
N CYS A 380 13.61 11.79 11.71
CA CYS A 380 12.30 12.19 11.18
C CYS A 380 11.65 11.05 10.39
N TRP A 381 12.47 10.11 9.91
CA TRP A 381 12.10 9.02 9.03
C TRP A 381 12.68 7.68 9.49
N ALA A 382 11.88 6.63 9.31
CA ALA A 382 12.33 5.24 9.49
C ALA A 382 13.48 4.90 8.53
N PRO A 383 14.44 4.04 8.93
CA PRO A 383 15.58 3.67 8.10
C PRO A 383 15.17 3.13 6.73
N GLY A 384 15.69 3.72 5.66
CA GLY A 384 15.47 3.27 4.29
C GLY A 384 14.12 3.63 3.69
N VAL A 385 13.26 4.43 4.35
CA VAL A 385 11.96 4.81 3.78
C VAL A 385 12.08 5.52 2.43
N TRP A 386 13.01 6.46 2.29
CA TRP A 386 13.26 7.17 1.03
C TRP A 386 13.75 6.26 -0.09
N ARG A 387 14.53 5.22 0.24
CA ARG A 387 14.97 4.22 -0.73
C ARG A 387 13.80 3.39 -1.25
N ARG A 388 12.84 3.05 -0.38
CA ARG A 388 11.60 2.37 -0.79
C ARG A 388 10.73 3.25 -1.65
N VAL A 389 10.60 4.54 -1.30
CA VAL A 389 9.89 5.53 -2.12
C VAL A 389 10.52 5.63 -3.50
N ALA A 390 11.84 5.84 -3.59
CA ALA A 390 12.55 5.93 -4.86
C ALA A 390 12.34 4.67 -5.73
N TYR A 391 12.55 3.48 -5.19
CA TYR A 391 12.32 2.25 -5.97
C TYR A 391 10.85 2.02 -6.37
N SER A 392 9.90 2.47 -5.55
CA SER A 392 8.48 2.40 -5.91
C SER A 392 8.17 3.37 -7.05
N SER A 393 8.78 4.56 -7.04
CA SER A 393 8.65 5.55 -8.11
C SER A 393 9.26 5.05 -9.42
N ASP A 394 10.49 4.53 -9.38
CA ASP A 394 11.18 4.00 -10.56
C ASP A 394 10.38 2.86 -11.21
N LEU A 395 9.82 1.95 -10.40
CA LEU A 395 8.98 0.86 -10.90
C LEU A 395 7.63 1.33 -11.42
N ALA A 396 7.04 2.34 -10.78
CA ALA A 396 5.77 2.91 -11.23
C ALA A 396 5.91 3.63 -12.57
N GLU A 397 7.00 4.36 -12.79
CA GLU A 397 7.31 5.01 -14.07
C GLU A 397 7.64 3.99 -15.17
N TRP A 398 8.26 2.86 -14.82
CA TRP A 398 8.56 1.83 -15.82
C TRP A 398 7.33 1.01 -16.23
N LEU A 399 6.37 0.84 -15.32
CA LEU A 399 5.18 0.00 -15.52
C LEU A 399 3.92 0.76 -15.97
N GLY A 400 3.83 2.07 -15.70
CA GLY A 400 2.70 2.92 -16.07
C GLY A 400 3.06 3.85 -17.21
#